data_AF-A0A938SA91-F1
#
_entry.id   AF-A0A938SA91-F1
#
_cell.length_a   1.000
_cell.length_b   1.000
_cell.length_c   1.000
_cell.angle_alpha   90.00
_cell.angle_beta   90.00
_cell.angle_gamma   90.00
#
_symmetry.space_group_name_H-M   'P 1'
#
loop_
_entity.id
_entity.type
_entity.pdbx_description
1 polymer ?
#
loop_
_entity_poly.entity_id
_entity_poly.type
_entity_poly.pdbx_seq_one_letter_code
_entity_poly.pdbx_strand_id
1 'polypeptide(L)'
;MAILHFAFSTLHWLTERHPMRKPRNQEVTRNGLSWLPGFLIVLAVLGVLAVNSYAQPATARPGPKLLLSADAWDFAQVNQGPTLTKEIRVENAGDEPLEITAVESSCPTCVTGRAESKTL
;
A
#
# COMPACT_ATOMS: atom_id res chain seq x y z
N MET A 1 68.08 26.24 -81.43
CA MET A 1 67.75 27.59 -80.94
C MET A 1 66.24 27.68 -80.77
N ALA A 2 65.82 28.39 -79.72
CA ALA A 2 64.53 28.38 -79.04
C ALA A 2 63.27 28.59 -79.90
N ILE A 3 62.20 27.82 -79.67
CA ILE A 3 60.97 28.13 -78.90
C ILE A 3 60.04 29.15 -79.61
N LEU A 4 58.80 28.77 -80.01
CA LEU A 4 57.55 29.16 -79.32
C LEU A 4 56.23 28.74 -80.02
N HIS A 5 55.46 27.92 -79.30
CA HIS A 5 54.01 27.96 -79.00
C HIS A 5 52.94 28.05 -80.10
N PHE A 6 52.07 27.03 -80.15
CA PHE A 6 50.60 27.11 -80.16
C PHE A 6 50.09 25.74 -79.66
N ALA A 7 49.67 25.58 -78.39
CA ALA A 7 48.34 25.87 -77.85
C ALA A 7 47.22 24.90 -78.32
N PHE A 8 46.58 24.26 -77.33
CA PHE A 8 45.25 23.64 -77.38
C PHE A 8 45.04 22.37 -78.21
N SER A 9 45.17 21.21 -77.57
CA SER A 9 44.06 20.25 -77.55
C SER A 9 44.21 19.19 -76.46
N THR A 10 43.11 19.02 -75.73
CA THR A 10 42.73 17.79 -75.03
C THR A 10 43.60 17.36 -73.86
N LEU A 11 43.85 18.30 -72.95
CA LEU A 11 43.81 18.01 -71.51
C LEU A 11 42.33 17.84 -71.12
N HIS A 12 41.73 16.72 -71.50
CA HIS A 12 40.40 16.36 -71.04
C HIS A 12 40.41 14.88 -70.65
N TRP A 13 40.13 14.66 -69.37
CA TRP A 13 39.67 13.39 -68.83
C TRP A 13 40.72 12.42 -68.26
N LEU A 14 41.34 12.91 -67.18
CA LEU A 14 41.62 12.14 -65.98
C LEU A 14 40.45 11.20 -65.59
N THR A 15 40.83 10.00 -65.14
CA THR A 15 40.24 9.28 -64.00
C THR A 15 38.85 8.68 -64.14
N GLU A 16 38.77 7.48 -64.70
CA GLU A 16 37.73 6.50 -64.33
C GLU A 16 38.32 5.53 -63.29
N ARG A 17 38.39 5.98 -62.04
CA ARG A 17 38.55 5.07 -60.89
C ARG A 17 37.20 4.38 -60.70
N HIS A 18 37.12 3.09 -61.01
CA HIS A 18 35.97 2.28 -60.67
C HIS A 18 35.64 2.44 -59.17
N PRO A 19 34.39 2.77 -58.79
CA PRO A 19 34.03 2.93 -57.39
C PRO A 19 34.07 1.56 -56.72
N MET A 20 35.00 1.43 -55.76
CA MET A 20 35.01 0.39 -54.74
C MET A 20 33.60 0.23 -54.16
N ARG A 21 32.99 -0.96 -54.31
CA ARG A 21 31.76 -1.29 -53.59
C ARG A 21 32.08 -1.27 -52.10
N LYS A 22 31.61 -0.23 -51.41
CA LYS A 22 31.59 -0.11 -49.95
C LYS A 22 31.01 -1.42 -49.37
N PRO A 23 31.66 -2.09 -48.40
CA PRO A 23 31.02 -3.18 -47.71
C PRO A 23 29.77 -2.62 -47.05
N ARG A 24 28.63 -3.25 -47.34
CA ARG A 24 27.34 -2.95 -46.72
C ARG A 24 27.51 -3.24 -45.24
N ASN A 25 27.78 -2.19 -44.47
CA ASN A 25 27.79 -2.21 -43.02
C ASN A 25 26.45 -2.83 -42.60
N GLN A 26 26.48 -4.06 -42.10
CA GLN A 26 25.29 -4.64 -41.50
C GLN A 26 25.11 -3.93 -40.17
N GLU A 27 24.32 -2.87 -40.17
CA GLU A 27 23.52 -2.56 -38.99
C GLU A 27 22.63 -3.78 -38.78
N VAL A 28 23.12 -4.70 -37.95
CA VAL A 28 22.31 -5.72 -37.31
C VAL A 28 21.29 -4.93 -36.49
N THR A 29 20.15 -4.66 -37.10
CA THR A 29 18.99 -4.03 -36.49
C THR A 29 18.47 -4.99 -35.44
N ARG A 30 19.05 -4.91 -34.24
CA ARG A 30 18.58 -5.59 -33.03
C ARG A 30 17.33 -4.85 -32.53
N ASN A 31 16.34 -4.68 -33.40
CA ASN A 31 15.15 -3.85 -33.17
C ASN A 31 14.02 -4.65 -32.49
N GLY A 32 14.19 -5.97 -32.31
CA GLY A 32 13.15 -6.83 -31.72
C GLY A 32 13.09 -6.81 -30.18
N LEU A 33 14.06 -6.19 -29.50
CA LEU A 33 14.23 -6.36 -28.05
C LEU A 33 14.61 -5.08 -27.29
N SER A 34 14.30 -3.90 -27.84
CA SER A 34 14.64 -2.60 -27.24
C SER A 34 13.66 -2.10 -26.17
N TRP A 35 12.49 -2.75 -26.04
CA TRP A 35 11.35 -2.31 -25.22
C TRP A 35 11.18 -3.09 -23.91
N LEU A 36 11.93 -4.18 -23.73
CA LEU A 36 11.91 -5.00 -22.51
C LEU A 36 12.22 -4.25 -21.21
N PRO A 37 13.19 -3.30 -21.13
CA PRO A 37 13.49 -2.66 -19.85
C PRO A 37 12.32 -1.78 -19.37
N GLY A 38 11.61 -1.11 -20.29
CA GLY A 38 10.44 -0.30 -19.94
C GLY A 38 9.28 -1.14 -19.40
N PHE A 39 9.03 -2.29 -20.01
CA PHE A 39 7.98 -3.21 -19.57
C PHE A 39 8.25 -3.80 -18.18
N LEU A 40 9.50 -4.18 -17.89
CA LEU A 40 9.90 -4.68 -16.57
C LEU A 40 9.77 -3.61 -15.47
N ILE A 41 10.09 -2.35 -15.78
CA ILE A 41 9.90 -1.23 -14.85
C ILE A 41 8.41 -1.02 -14.56
N VAL A 42 7.55 -1.05 -15.58
CA VAL A 42 6.10 -0.93 -15.42
C VAL A 42 5.55 -2.07 -14.55
N LEU A 43 5.97 -3.31 -14.79
CA LEU A 43 5.57 -4.46 -13.96
C LEU A 43 6.05 -4.35 -12.52
N ALA A 44 7.28 -3.88 -12.30
CA ALA A 44 7.81 -3.67 -10.94
C ALA A 44 7.03 -2.57 -10.19
N VAL A 45 6.71 -1.46 -10.86
CA VAL A 45 5.92 -0.36 -10.27
C VAL A 45 4.50 -0.81 -9.97
N LEU A 46 3.84 -1.53 -10.89
CA LEU A 46 2.52 -2.10 -10.66
C LEU A 46 2.52 -3.11 -9.51
N GLY A 47 3.56 -3.94 -9.39
CA GLY A 47 3.75 -4.86 -8.28
C GLY A 47 3.88 -4.15 -6.93
N VAL A 48 4.70 -3.09 -6.84
CA VAL A 48 4.89 -2.32 -5.59
C VAL A 48 3.61 -1.59 -5.18
N LEU A 49 2.87 -1.01 -6.13
CA LEU A 49 1.57 -0.37 -5.86
C LEU A 49 0.52 -1.39 -5.38
N ALA A 50 0.51 -2.58 -5.98
CA ALA A 50 -0.39 -3.65 -5.58
C ALA A 50 -0.10 -4.10 -4.14
N VAL A 51 1.16 -4.38 -3.80
CA VAL A 51 1.57 -4.84 -2.44
C VAL A 51 1.14 -3.86 -1.34
N ASN A 52 1.31 -2.55 -1.55
CA ASN A 52 0.89 -1.52 -0.58
C ASN A 52 -0.64 -1.43 -0.40
N SER A 53 -1.42 -1.93 -1.36
CA SER A 53 -2.89 -1.89 -1.31
C SER A 53 -3.49 -3.07 -0.53
N TYR A 54 -2.75 -4.18 -0.38
CA TYR A 54 -3.26 -5.39 0.29
C TYR A 54 -3.06 -5.39 1.80
N ALA A 55 -2.15 -4.57 2.31
CA ALA A 55 -1.94 -4.39 3.75
C ALA A 55 -2.89 -3.31 4.29
N GLN A 56 -4.21 -3.52 4.18
CA GLN A 56 -5.16 -2.71 4.94
C GLN A 56 -5.17 -3.24 6.38
N PRO A 57 -4.68 -2.49 7.38
CA PRO A 57 -4.94 -2.86 8.76
C PRO A 57 -6.45 -2.88 8.95
N ALA A 58 -6.97 -3.93 9.60
CA ALA A 58 -8.37 -3.96 9.98
C ALA A 58 -8.62 -2.79 10.94
N THR A 59 -9.07 -1.66 10.42
CA THR A 59 -9.52 -0.54 11.24
C THR A 59 -10.71 -1.05 12.02
N ALA A 60 -10.59 -1.10 13.35
CA ALA A 60 -11.68 -1.46 14.22
C ALA A 60 -12.92 -0.65 13.83
N ARG A 61 -14.07 -1.30 13.68
CA ARG A 61 -15.31 -0.62 13.30
C ARG A 61 -15.59 0.51 14.30
N PRO A 62 -15.99 1.71 13.84
CA PRO A 62 -16.49 2.76 14.72
C PRO A 62 -17.70 2.23 15.49
N GLY A 63 -17.87 2.69 16.72
CA GLY A 63 -18.92 2.26 17.62
C GLY A 63 -18.53 2.33 19.09
N PRO A 64 -19.51 2.19 20.00
CA PRO A 64 -19.24 2.14 21.43
C PRO A 64 -18.43 0.88 21.77
N LYS A 65 -17.48 1.01 22.70
CA LYS A 65 -16.67 -0.12 23.17
C LYS A 65 -16.72 -0.19 24.67
N LEU A 66 -17.37 -1.22 25.19
CA LEU A 66 -17.48 -1.44 26.61
C LEU A 66 -16.16 -2.00 27.15
N LEU A 67 -15.55 -1.29 28.08
CA LEU A 67 -14.33 -1.69 28.77
C LEU A 67 -14.62 -1.90 30.25
N LEU A 68 -14.20 -3.06 30.76
CA LEU A 68 -14.29 -3.45 32.16
C LEU A 68 -12.88 -3.66 32.70
N SER A 69 -12.69 -3.38 33.99
CA SER A 69 -11.40 -3.63 34.66
C SER A 69 -11.10 -5.11 34.88
N ALA A 70 -12.13 -5.95 34.92
CA ALA A 70 -12.05 -7.40 35.11
C ALA A 70 -13.24 -8.09 34.41
N ASP A 71 -13.14 -9.41 34.25
CA ASP A 71 -14.21 -10.29 33.76
C ASP A 71 -14.97 -10.97 34.90
N ALA A 72 -14.41 -11.00 36.10
CA ALA A 72 -15.01 -11.61 37.29
C ALA A 72 -14.81 -10.76 38.56
N TRP A 73 -15.82 -10.79 39.44
CA TRP A 73 -15.77 -10.16 40.76
C TRP A 73 -16.25 -11.14 41.84
N ASP A 74 -15.39 -11.43 42.80
CA ASP A 74 -15.72 -12.28 43.95
C ASP A 74 -16.34 -11.46 45.09
N PHE A 75 -17.54 -11.83 45.54
CA PHE A 75 -18.22 -11.21 46.69
C PHE A 75 -17.71 -11.73 48.04
N ALA A 76 -16.67 -12.58 48.04
CA ALA A 76 -16.13 -13.28 49.19
C ALA A 76 -17.20 -14.12 49.91
N GLN A 77 -16.95 -14.46 51.16
CA GLN A 77 -17.89 -15.24 51.96
C GLN A 77 -19.13 -14.41 52.29
N VAL A 78 -20.26 -14.77 51.69
CA VAL A 78 -21.55 -14.11 51.92
C VAL A 78 -22.28 -14.81 53.07
N ASN A 79 -22.49 -14.10 54.17
CA ASN A 79 -23.32 -14.59 55.28
C ASN A 79 -24.81 -14.43 54.95
N GLN A 80 -25.66 -15.28 55.53
CA GLN A 80 -27.11 -15.14 55.37
C GLN A 80 -27.63 -13.87 56.06
N GLY A 81 -28.47 -13.11 55.36
CA GLY A 81 -29.09 -11.88 55.87
C GLY A 81 -28.58 -10.60 55.21
N PRO A 82 -27.29 -10.26 55.28
CA PRO A 82 -26.77 -9.02 54.70
C PRO A 82 -26.60 -9.10 53.19
N THR A 83 -26.86 -7.98 52.51
CA THR A 83 -26.55 -7.77 51.10
C THR A 83 -25.16 -7.17 50.96
N LEU A 84 -24.36 -7.71 50.04
CA LEU A 84 -23.05 -7.17 49.67
C LEU A 84 -23.16 -6.47 48.31
N THR A 85 -22.62 -5.26 48.22
CA THR A 85 -22.63 -4.47 46.99
C THR A 85 -21.19 -4.24 46.53
N LYS A 86 -20.96 -4.38 45.23
CA LYS A 86 -19.70 -3.99 44.58
C LYS A 86 -19.98 -2.99 43.47
N GLU A 87 -19.19 -1.92 43.45
CA GLU A 87 -19.19 -0.97 42.35
C GLU A 87 -18.27 -1.48 41.24
N ILE A 88 -18.83 -1.56 40.03
CA ILE A 88 -18.10 -1.95 38.83
C ILE A 88 -18.05 -0.73 37.92
N ARG A 89 -16.83 -0.31 37.57
CA ARG A 89 -16.62 0.79 36.65
C ARG A 89 -16.68 0.27 35.21
N VAL A 90 -17.58 0.85 34.44
CA VAL A 90 -17.72 0.59 33.01
C VAL A 90 -17.25 1.84 32.27
N GLU A 91 -16.37 1.65 31.29
CA GLU A 91 -15.86 2.74 30.47
C GLU A 91 -16.22 2.53 29.00
N ASN A 92 -16.51 3.63 28.31
CA ASN A 92 -16.66 3.62 26.86
C ASN A 92 -15.32 3.99 26.22
N ALA A 93 -14.62 3.00 25.68
CA ALA A 93 -13.39 3.18 24.91
C ALA A 93 -13.65 3.34 23.39
N GLY A 94 -14.92 3.48 23.01
CA GLY A 94 -15.38 3.70 21.65
C GLY A 94 -15.39 5.18 21.26
N ASP A 95 -15.69 5.42 20.00
CA ASP A 95 -15.82 6.75 19.39
C ASP A 95 -17.28 7.20 19.24
N GLU A 96 -18.24 6.38 19.67
CA GLU A 96 -19.67 6.68 19.70
C GLU A 96 -20.25 6.57 21.11
N PRO A 97 -21.39 7.22 21.43
CA PRO A 97 -22.03 7.14 22.73
C PRO A 97 -22.39 5.69 23.13
N LEU A 98 -22.11 5.33 24.39
CA LEU A 98 -22.51 4.05 24.98
C LEU A 98 -23.74 4.25 25.87
N GLU A 99 -24.83 3.58 25.53
CA GLU A 99 -26.06 3.53 26.34
C GLU A 99 -26.23 2.13 26.93
N ILE A 100 -26.36 2.05 28.27
CA ILE A 100 -26.64 0.79 28.97
C ILE A 100 -28.13 0.75 29.29
N THR A 101 -28.88 -0.10 28.58
CA THR A 101 -30.35 -0.18 28.69
C THR A 101 -30.82 -1.16 29.76
N ALA A 102 -30.07 -2.22 30.02
CA ALA A 102 -30.40 -3.24 31.00
C ALA A 102 -29.13 -3.89 31.59
N VAL A 103 -29.24 -4.37 32.83
CA VAL A 103 -28.25 -5.22 33.48
C VAL A 103 -28.99 -6.46 33.97
N GLU A 104 -28.70 -7.60 33.36
CA GLU A 104 -29.41 -8.85 33.61
C GLU A 104 -28.46 -9.90 34.21
N SER A 105 -29.02 -10.77 35.04
CA SER A 105 -28.31 -11.91 35.62
C SER A 105 -29.11 -13.19 35.38
N SER A 106 -28.43 -14.34 35.36
CA SER A 106 -29.08 -15.64 35.24
C SER A 106 -29.91 -16.01 36.48
N CYS A 107 -29.62 -15.40 37.63
CA CYS A 107 -30.42 -15.51 38.85
C CYS A 107 -30.78 -14.11 39.37
N PRO A 108 -31.89 -13.50 38.90
CA PRO A 108 -32.29 -12.16 39.30
C PRO A 108 -32.63 -12.04 40.79
N THR A 109 -32.96 -13.15 41.46
CA THR A 109 -33.21 -13.21 42.91
C THR A 109 -31.93 -13.36 43.74
N CYS A 110 -30.83 -13.82 43.14
CA CYS A 110 -29.54 -14.00 43.83
C CYS A 110 -28.67 -12.75 43.69
N VAL A 111 -28.64 -12.17 42.49
CA VAL A 111 -27.79 -11.03 42.14
C VAL A 111 -28.60 -10.06 41.29
N THR A 112 -28.62 -8.80 41.72
CA THR A 112 -29.21 -7.70 40.98
C THR A 112 -28.15 -6.67 40.66
N GLY A 113 -28.27 -6.04 39.48
CA GLY A 113 -27.37 -5.01 39.02
C GLY A 113 -28.15 -3.77 38.60
N ARG A 114 -27.58 -2.60 38.84
CA ARG A 114 -28.12 -1.33 38.37
C ARG A 114 -27.00 -0.52 37.73
N ALA A 115 -27.26 -0.03 36.53
CA ALA A 115 -26.37 0.94 35.89
C ALA A 115 -26.69 2.34 36.38
N GLU A 116 -25.65 3.11 36.69
CA GLU A 116 -25.74 4.52 36.99
C GLU A 116 -24.76 5.26 36.10
N SER A 117 -25.23 6.27 35.37
CA SER A 117 -24.36 7.15 34.59
C SER A 117 -23.80 8.22 35.50
N LYS A 118 -22.48 8.43 35.44
CA LYS A 118 -21.81 9.54 36.12
C LYS A 118 -21.17 10.43 35.09
N THR A 119 -21.77 11.59 34.86
CA THR A 119 -21.19 12.67 34.05
C THR A 119 -20.16 13.38 34.93
N LEU A 120 -18.90 13.44 34.50
CA LEU A 120 -17.86 14.24 35.15
C LEU A 120 -18.00 15.73 34.80
#